data_AF-A0A945NHC2-F1
#
_entry.id   AF-A0A945NHC2-F1
#
_cell.length_a   1.000
_cell.length_b   1.000
_cell.length_c   1.000
_cell.angle_alpha   90.00
_cell.angle_beta   90.00
_cell.angle_gamma   90.00
#
_symmetry.space_group_name_H-M   'P 1'
#
loop_
_entity.id
_entity.type
_entity.pdbx_description
1 polymer ?
#
loop_
_entity_poly.entity_id
_entity_poly.type
_entity_poly.pdbx_seq_one_letter_code
_entity_poly.pdbx_strand_id
1 'polypeptide(L)'
;THMADAIHHVDAQFGRIVEWSQQADLKDRLQIIAISDHGHLTTSRRIDVNAEAAKAGFRIGDHFEDGADYAGYTSYCGALKVRDGDRGRITAMVEWLFEQSWCGIVCTPGGDGIEGIVPGTFDHALVLMDHPRTPEIVFVMRNDDAVHGDGVVGSCFYNGAYPEGGGTHGGLHPKEMQMFMAARGSLFRDQHVSDHPAGIIDVAPTILDLLGLRRPDTMDGRVLLESLTGSIAEPPAGISHDRSVERNGRVQHLKFTKVASTTYLDAGWVQ
;
A
#
# COMPACT_ATOMS: atom_id res chain seq x y z
N THR A 1 -6.46 5.72 -25.43
CA THR A 1 -7.32 4.81 -24.64
C THR A 1 -7.98 5.60 -23.53
N HIS A 2 -9.06 5.07 -22.94
CA HIS A 2 -9.85 5.78 -21.93
C HIS A 2 -9.03 6.28 -20.72
N MET A 3 -7.92 5.63 -20.36
CA MET A 3 -7.04 6.06 -19.26
C MET A 3 -6.25 7.33 -19.60
N ALA A 4 -5.66 7.41 -20.80
CA ALA A 4 -4.94 8.61 -21.23
C ALA A 4 -5.89 9.82 -21.32
N ASP A 5 -7.12 9.60 -21.82
CA ASP A 5 -8.14 10.65 -21.88
C ASP A 5 -8.57 11.11 -20.48
N ALA A 6 -8.70 10.17 -19.53
CA ALA A 6 -9.00 10.50 -18.13
C ALA A 6 -7.87 11.30 -17.48
N ILE A 7 -6.60 10.91 -17.69
CA ILE A 7 -5.43 11.64 -17.17
C ILE A 7 -5.38 13.05 -17.77
N HIS A 8 -5.56 13.22 -19.08
CA HIS A 8 -5.63 14.54 -19.72
C HIS A 8 -6.78 15.38 -19.16
N HIS A 9 -7.93 14.75 -18.86
CA HIS A 9 -9.05 15.46 -18.25
C HIS A 9 -8.72 15.94 -16.83
N VAL A 10 -8.11 15.08 -16.01
CA VAL A 10 -7.67 15.43 -14.65
C VAL A 10 -6.63 16.54 -14.69
N ASP A 11 -5.63 16.45 -15.58
CA ASP A 11 -4.62 17.48 -15.81
C ASP A 11 -5.28 18.82 -16.17
N ALA A 12 -6.23 18.83 -17.09
CA ALA A 12 -6.98 20.02 -17.46
C ALA A 12 -7.78 20.61 -16.28
N GLN A 13 -8.41 19.79 -15.44
CA GLN A 13 -9.12 20.27 -14.26
C GLN A 13 -8.16 20.82 -13.20
N PHE A 14 -7.01 20.18 -12.98
CA PHE A 14 -6.00 20.66 -12.06
C PHE A 14 -5.38 21.98 -12.55
N GLY A 15 -5.15 22.10 -13.86
CA GLY A 15 -4.71 23.33 -14.50
C GLY A 15 -5.63 24.52 -14.21
N ARG A 16 -6.96 24.32 -14.19
CA ARG A 16 -7.93 25.36 -13.82
C ARG A 16 -7.75 25.85 -12.38
N ILE A 17 -7.42 24.96 -11.44
CA ILE A 17 -7.15 25.32 -10.04
C ILE A 17 -5.87 26.16 -9.96
N VAL A 18 -4.83 25.76 -10.69
CA VAL A 18 -3.56 26.48 -10.75
C VAL A 18 -3.76 27.87 -11.38
N GLU A 19 -4.46 27.96 -12.51
CA GLU A 19 -4.75 29.23 -13.20
C GLU A 19 -5.56 30.18 -12.31
N TRP A 20 -6.61 29.67 -11.65
CA TRP A 20 -7.39 30.46 -10.70
C TRP A 20 -6.51 31.04 -9.59
N SER A 21 -5.61 30.24 -9.01
CA SER A 21 -4.72 30.72 -7.94
C SER A 21 -3.79 31.85 -8.39
N GLN A 22 -3.38 31.84 -9.66
CA GLN A 22 -2.54 32.88 -10.26
C GLN A 22 -3.34 34.16 -10.52
N GLN A 23 -4.54 34.04 -11.10
CA GLN A 23 -5.43 35.18 -11.37
C GLN A 23 -5.87 35.89 -10.09
N ALA A 24 -6.03 35.14 -9.00
CA ALA A 24 -6.37 35.67 -7.68
C ALA A 24 -5.16 36.25 -6.89
N ASP A 25 -3.96 36.28 -7.49
CA ASP A 25 -2.70 36.72 -6.87
C ASP A 25 -2.40 36.03 -5.52
N LEU A 26 -2.71 34.73 -5.44
CA LEU A 26 -2.48 33.92 -4.23
C LEU A 26 -1.11 33.25 -4.21
N LYS A 27 -0.25 33.50 -5.19
CA LYS A 27 1.05 32.81 -5.40
C LYS A 27 1.95 32.78 -4.15
N ASP A 28 1.93 33.86 -3.35
CA ASP A 28 2.76 33.99 -2.15
C ASP A 28 2.03 33.53 -0.88
N ARG A 29 0.74 33.19 -0.98
CA ARG A 29 -0.15 32.87 0.13
C ARG A 29 -0.71 31.45 0.09
N LEU A 30 -0.62 30.79 -1.06
CA LEU A 30 -1.13 29.45 -1.29
C LEU A 30 -0.01 28.51 -1.69
N GLN A 31 0.11 27.43 -0.93
CA GLN A 31 0.93 26.28 -1.30
C GLN A 31 -0.02 25.17 -1.76
N ILE A 32 0.30 24.52 -2.87
CA ILE A 32 -0.48 23.44 -3.47
C ILE A 32 0.35 22.17 -3.39
N ILE A 33 -0.20 21.11 -2.80
CA ILE A 33 0.37 19.76 -2.81
C ILE A 33 -0.66 18.86 -3.49
N ALA A 34 -0.28 18.22 -4.58
CA ALA A 34 -1.07 17.21 -5.29
C ALA A 34 -0.44 15.84 -5.06
N ILE A 35 -1.24 14.85 -4.67
CA ILE A 35 -0.77 13.52 -4.30
C ILE A 35 -1.79 12.45 -4.70
N SER A 36 -1.32 11.24 -4.97
CA SER A 36 -2.14 10.03 -5.07
C SER A 36 -2.05 9.22 -3.77
N ASP A 37 -3.12 8.54 -3.40
CA ASP A 37 -3.17 7.63 -2.26
C ASP A 37 -2.48 6.29 -2.53
N HIS A 38 -2.52 5.81 -3.78
CA HIS A 38 -1.81 4.62 -4.25
C HIS A 38 -1.62 4.66 -5.79
N GLY A 39 -0.84 3.72 -6.31
CA GLY A 39 -0.87 3.33 -7.72
C GLY A 39 -1.89 2.22 -7.98
N HIS A 40 -1.79 1.51 -9.11
CA HIS A 40 -2.72 0.42 -9.42
C HIS A 40 -2.07 -0.66 -10.29
N LEU A 41 -2.69 -1.84 -10.32
CA LEU A 41 -2.37 -2.94 -11.23
C LEU A 41 -3.51 -3.25 -12.17
N THR A 42 -3.19 -3.99 -13.23
CA THR A 42 -4.20 -4.61 -14.09
C THR A 42 -4.67 -5.92 -13.48
N THR A 43 -5.98 -6.12 -13.44
CA THR A 43 -6.58 -7.38 -13.00
C THR A 43 -6.43 -8.43 -14.09
N SER A 44 -5.80 -9.57 -13.79
CA SER A 44 -5.53 -10.61 -14.79
C SER A 44 -6.58 -11.71 -14.71
N ARG A 45 -6.54 -12.55 -13.68
CA ARG A 45 -7.44 -13.70 -13.52
C ARG A 45 -8.27 -13.60 -12.26
N ARG A 46 -9.59 -13.74 -12.41
CA ARG A 46 -10.51 -13.76 -11.26
C ARG A 46 -10.48 -15.10 -10.53
N ILE A 47 -10.41 -15.06 -9.21
CA ILE A 47 -10.59 -16.20 -8.30
C ILE A 47 -11.73 -15.88 -7.34
N ASP A 48 -12.73 -16.76 -7.28
CA ASP A 48 -13.74 -16.68 -6.23
C ASP A 48 -13.18 -17.33 -4.95
N VAL A 49 -12.50 -16.52 -4.13
CA VAL A 49 -11.80 -17.01 -2.94
C VAL A 49 -12.77 -17.67 -1.97
N ASN A 50 -14.00 -17.15 -1.83
CA ASN A 50 -15.00 -17.73 -0.93
C ASN A 50 -15.46 -19.11 -1.43
N ALA A 51 -15.68 -19.26 -2.74
CA ALA A 51 -16.03 -20.55 -3.32
C ALA A 51 -14.89 -21.57 -3.20
N GLU A 52 -13.63 -21.17 -3.43
CA GLU A 52 -12.47 -22.06 -3.26
C GLU A 52 -12.27 -22.46 -1.78
N ALA A 53 -12.42 -21.51 -0.85
CA ALA A 53 -12.36 -21.76 0.58
C ALA A 53 -13.46 -22.74 1.04
N ALA A 54 -14.69 -22.58 0.52
CA ALA A 54 -15.81 -23.47 0.83
C ALA A 54 -15.57 -24.91 0.37
N LYS A 55 -14.94 -25.12 -0.80
CA LYS A 55 -14.55 -26.46 -1.28
C LYS A 55 -13.56 -27.15 -0.35
N ALA A 56 -12.68 -26.37 0.28
CA ALA A 56 -11.73 -26.86 1.28
C ALA A 56 -12.33 -26.96 2.70
N GLY A 57 -13.62 -26.64 2.86
CA GLY A 57 -14.34 -26.77 4.13
C GLY A 57 -14.30 -25.53 5.03
N PHE A 58 -13.71 -24.42 4.57
CA PHE A 58 -13.69 -23.16 5.31
C PHE A 58 -15.00 -22.39 5.13
N ARG A 59 -15.46 -21.72 6.19
CA ARG A 59 -16.66 -20.87 6.18
C ARG A 59 -16.27 -19.42 6.42
N ILE A 60 -16.24 -18.63 5.36
CA ILE A 60 -15.97 -17.19 5.38
C ILE A 60 -17.31 -16.47 5.20
N GLY A 61 -17.67 -15.59 6.13
CA GLY A 61 -18.85 -14.73 6.04
C GLY A 61 -18.51 -13.25 6.23
N ASP A 62 -19.52 -12.39 6.16
CA ASP A 62 -19.35 -10.96 6.48
C ASP A 62 -19.31 -10.72 8.01
N HIS A 63 -19.88 -11.64 8.77
CA HIS A 63 -19.94 -11.62 10.23
C HIS A 63 -19.96 -13.03 10.82
N PHE A 64 -19.86 -13.12 12.14
CA PHE A 64 -19.87 -14.40 12.87
C PHE A 64 -21.27 -14.91 13.25
N GLU A 65 -22.34 -14.13 13.11
CA GLU A 65 -23.67 -14.56 13.59
C GLU A 65 -24.20 -15.84 12.92
N ASP A 66 -23.88 -16.08 11.64
CA ASP A 66 -24.33 -17.24 10.87
C ASP A 66 -23.38 -18.46 10.95
N GLY A 67 -22.58 -18.54 12.01
CA GLY A 67 -21.70 -19.69 12.25
C GLY A 67 -20.45 -19.75 11.36
N ALA A 68 -20.05 -18.65 10.72
CA ALA A 68 -18.80 -18.56 9.96
C ALA A 68 -17.57 -18.70 10.88
N ASP A 69 -16.52 -19.42 10.46
CA ASP A 69 -15.28 -19.51 11.24
C ASP A 69 -14.39 -18.28 11.05
N TYR A 70 -14.57 -17.59 9.92
CA TYR A 70 -13.82 -16.40 9.51
C TYR A 70 -14.80 -15.32 9.07
N ALA A 71 -14.51 -14.06 9.39
CA ALA A 71 -15.31 -12.93 8.96
C ALA A 71 -14.44 -11.84 8.32
N GLY A 72 -14.85 -11.31 7.17
CA GLY A 72 -14.11 -10.24 6.49
C GLY A 72 -14.27 -10.28 4.98
N TYR A 73 -13.30 -9.71 4.28
CA TYR A 73 -13.30 -9.62 2.82
C TYR A 73 -12.09 -10.34 2.21
N THR A 74 -12.23 -10.78 0.97
CA THR A 74 -11.29 -11.66 0.28
C THR A 74 -10.96 -11.14 -1.12
N SER A 75 -10.85 -9.83 -1.27
CA SER A 75 -10.54 -9.15 -2.54
C SER A 75 -9.07 -9.39 -2.96
N TYR A 76 -8.52 -8.56 -3.87
CA TYR A 76 -7.10 -8.59 -4.21
C TYR A 76 -6.20 -8.51 -2.96
N CYS A 77 -6.54 -7.63 -2.03
CA CYS A 77 -6.12 -7.74 -0.64
C CYS A 77 -7.31 -8.28 0.17
N GLY A 78 -7.08 -9.29 0.98
CA GLY A 78 -8.06 -9.90 1.86
C GLY A 78 -7.65 -9.76 3.32
N ALA A 79 -8.63 -9.60 4.20
CA ALA A 79 -8.41 -9.49 5.63
C ALA A 79 -9.53 -10.23 6.38
N LEU A 80 -9.16 -11.21 7.19
CA LEU A 80 -10.06 -12.14 7.86
C LEU A 80 -9.86 -12.08 9.37
N LYS A 81 -10.93 -11.75 10.08
CA LYS A 81 -11.04 -11.97 11.51
C LYS A 81 -11.31 -13.45 11.75
N VAL A 82 -10.71 -14.01 12.78
CA VAL A 82 -10.89 -15.41 13.16
C VAL A 82 -11.78 -15.49 14.40
N ARG A 83 -12.80 -16.35 14.34
CA ARG A 83 -13.71 -16.57 15.46
C ARG A 83 -12.92 -16.90 16.74
N ASP A 84 -13.22 -16.17 17.80
CA ASP A 84 -12.60 -16.27 19.12
C ASP A 84 -11.07 -16.09 19.14
N GLY A 85 -10.47 -15.60 18.04
CA GLY A 85 -9.02 -15.54 17.88
C GLY A 85 -8.34 -16.91 17.91
N ASP A 86 -9.06 -17.98 17.53
CA ASP A 86 -8.57 -19.34 17.66
C ASP A 86 -7.30 -19.61 16.82
N ARG A 87 -6.22 -19.97 17.50
CA ARG A 87 -4.90 -20.18 16.88
C ARG A 87 -4.91 -21.34 15.87
N GLY A 88 -5.69 -22.39 16.12
CA GLY A 88 -5.81 -23.54 15.23
C GLY A 88 -6.44 -23.15 13.89
N ARG A 89 -7.52 -22.35 13.94
CA ARG A 89 -8.17 -21.78 12.76
C ARG A 89 -7.26 -20.81 12.00
N ILE A 90 -6.48 -19.99 12.70
CA ILE A 90 -5.49 -19.11 12.05
C ILE A 90 -4.50 -19.98 11.25
N THR A 91 -3.89 -20.98 11.88
CA THR A 91 -2.94 -21.87 11.21
C THR A 91 -3.57 -22.62 10.05
N ALA A 92 -4.78 -23.17 10.21
CA ALA A 92 -5.45 -23.92 9.15
C ALA A 92 -5.71 -23.09 7.89
N MET A 93 -6.18 -21.84 8.06
CA MET A 93 -6.41 -20.94 6.93
C MET A 93 -5.11 -20.51 6.26
N VAL A 94 -4.06 -20.21 7.03
CA VAL A 94 -2.74 -19.87 6.47
C VAL A 94 -2.16 -21.02 5.66
N GLU A 95 -2.24 -22.25 6.16
CA GLU A 95 -1.75 -23.43 5.41
C GLU A 95 -2.51 -23.61 4.10
N TRP A 96 -3.84 -23.48 4.13
CA TRP A 96 -4.64 -23.54 2.91
C TRP A 96 -4.26 -22.43 1.92
N LEU A 97 -4.09 -21.19 2.38
CA LEU A 97 -3.64 -20.06 1.55
C LEU A 97 -2.26 -20.33 0.92
N PHE A 98 -1.33 -20.94 1.66
CA PHE A 98 0.01 -21.27 1.14
C PHE A 98 -0.01 -22.30 0.02
N GLU A 99 -0.98 -23.21 0.01
CA GLU A 99 -1.20 -24.18 -1.06
C GLU A 99 -1.78 -23.53 -2.34
N GLN A 100 -2.30 -22.31 -2.26
CA GLN A 100 -2.93 -21.64 -3.40
C GLN A 100 -1.91 -20.93 -4.28
N SER A 101 -1.88 -21.27 -5.57
CA SER A 101 -1.00 -20.65 -6.57
C SER A 101 -1.32 -19.17 -6.81
N TRP A 102 -2.57 -18.77 -6.59
CA TRP A 102 -3.04 -17.39 -6.71
C TRP A 102 -2.80 -16.55 -5.45
N CYS A 103 -2.50 -17.15 -4.30
CA CYS A 103 -2.20 -16.40 -3.08
C CYS A 103 -0.76 -15.85 -3.17
N GLY A 104 -0.55 -14.63 -2.68
CA GLY A 104 0.74 -13.96 -2.60
C GLY A 104 1.18 -13.83 -1.13
N ILE A 105 1.39 -12.61 -0.68
CA ILE A 105 1.85 -12.32 0.67
C ILE A 105 0.77 -12.72 1.71
N VAL A 106 1.17 -13.29 2.84
CA VAL A 106 0.31 -13.58 3.99
C VAL A 106 0.99 -13.09 5.26
N CYS A 107 0.25 -12.36 6.07
CA CYS A 107 0.69 -11.76 7.32
C CYS A 107 -0.21 -12.20 8.49
N THR A 108 0.40 -12.37 9.66
CA THR A 108 -0.31 -12.67 10.92
C THR A 108 0.31 -11.87 12.08
N PRO A 109 -0.43 -11.55 13.16
CA PRO A 109 0.07 -10.66 14.23
C PRO A 109 0.95 -11.38 15.26
N GLY A 110 1.57 -10.62 16.16
CA GLY A 110 2.04 -11.13 17.46
C GLY A 110 3.19 -12.14 17.37
N GLY A 111 4.06 -11.95 16.38
CA GLY A 111 5.29 -12.70 16.22
C GLY A 111 6.50 -11.96 16.80
N ASP A 112 7.64 -11.98 16.10
CA ASP A 112 8.90 -11.39 16.56
C ASP A 112 9.21 -10.01 15.94
N GLY A 113 8.24 -9.41 15.25
CA GLY A 113 8.41 -8.18 14.48
C GLY A 113 8.96 -8.38 13.07
N ILE A 114 9.28 -9.62 12.67
CA ILE A 114 9.60 -10.00 11.29
C ILE A 114 8.64 -11.10 10.83
N GLU A 115 8.61 -12.22 11.54
CA GLU A 115 7.77 -13.37 11.27
C GLU A 115 6.57 -13.38 12.22
N GLY A 116 5.38 -13.64 11.70
CA GLY A 116 4.13 -13.61 12.47
C GLY A 116 3.92 -14.84 13.37
N ILE A 117 2.80 -14.86 14.08
CA ILE A 117 2.35 -15.99 14.93
C ILE A 117 2.36 -17.35 14.21
N VAL A 118 2.07 -17.37 12.91
CA VAL A 118 2.18 -18.57 12.08
C VAL A 118 3.50 -18.53 11.31
N PRO A 119 4.40 -19.52 11.48
CA PRO A 119 5.66 -19.56 10.73
C PRO A 119 5.45 -19.45 9.22
N GLY A 120 6.37 -18.81 8.53
CA GLY A 120 6.33 -18.49 7.12
C GLY A 120 5.48 -17.28 6.76
N THR A 121 4.78 -16.64 7.71
CA THR A 121 4.02 -15.38 7.48
C THR A 121 4.80 -14.17 7.98
N PHE A 122 4.57 -12.99 7.40
CA PHE A 122 5.14 -11.76 7.96
C PHE A 122 4.36 -11.28 9.18
N ASP A 123 5.06 -10.70 10.16
CA ASP A 123 4.42 -9.99 11.27
C ASP A 123 3.74 -8.73 10.73
N HIS A 124 2.55 -8.42 11.25
CA HIS A 124 1.88 -7.14 11.02
C HIS A 124 2.77 -5.93 11.29
N ALA A 125 3.64 -6.00 12.30
CA ALA A 125 4.56 -4.90 12.62
C ALA A 125 5.52 -4.61 11.46
N LEU A 126 5.98 -5.65 10.75
CA LEU A 126 6.91 -5.50 9.63
C LEU A 126 6.27 -4.80 8.43
N VAL A 127 4.97 -5.05 8.21
CA VAL A 127 4.18 -4.46 7.13
C VAL A 127 3.38 -3.23 7.56
N LEU A 128 3.72 -2.62 8.70
CA LEU A 128 3.12 -1.38 9.22
C LEU A 128 1.60 -1.50 9.49
N MET A 129 1.15 -2.68 9.95
CA MET A 129 -0.25 -3.00 10.23
C MET A 129 -0.51 -3.43 11.69
N ASP A 130 0.42 -3.18 12.61
CA ASP A 130 0.27 -3.55 14.03
C ASP A 130 -0.73 -2.62 14.73
N HIS A 131 -2.02 -2.95 14.61
CA HIS A 131 -3.12 -2.19 15.17
C HIS A 131 -4.22 -3.15 15.68
N PRO A 132 -4.90 -2.87 16.82
CA PRO A 132 -5.94 -3.76 17.39
C PRO A 132 -7.13 -4.06 16.46
N ARG A 133 -7.36 -3.21 15.46
CA ARG A 133 -8.42 -3.41 14.45
C ARG A 133 -7.99 -4.29 13.27
N THR A 134 -6.70 -4.54 13.10
CA THR A 134 -6.20 -5.37 12.01
C THR A 134 -6.71 -6.80 12.19
N PRO A 135 -7.31 -7.42 11.16
CA PRO A 135 -7.72 -8.83 11.23
C PRO A 135 -6.54 -9.78 11.38
N GLU A 136 -6.72 -10.93 12.02
CA GLU A 136 -5.61 -11.82 12.38
C GLU A 136 -4.92 -12.46 11.15
N ILE A 137 -5.60 -12.52 10.01
CA ILE A 137 -5.03 -12.98 8.76
C ILE A 137 -5.23 -11.88 7.73
N VAL A 138 -4.13 -11.39 7.18
CA VAL A 138 -4.13 -10.50 6.02
C VAL A 138 -3.38 -11.20 4.90
N PHE A 139 -3.93 -11.19 3.70
CA PHE A 139 -3.25 -11.71 2.52
C PHE A 139 -3.41 -10.78 1.33
N VAL A 140 -2.44 -10.81 0.44
CA VAL A 140 -2.47 -10.16 -0.87
C VAL A 140 -2.36 -11.25 -1.91
N MET A 141 -3.21 -11.25 -2.93
CA MET A 141 -3.11 -12.22 -4.01
C MET A 141 -1.84 -11.98 -4.84
N ARG A 142 -1.37 -13.00 -5.56
CA ARG A 142 -0.12 -12.95 -6.30
C ARG A 142 -0.21 -11.90 -7.42
N ASN A 143 0.86 -11.13 -7.56
CA ASN A 143 1.06 -10.18 -8.65
C ASN A 143 2.31 -10.57 -9.47
N ASP A 144 2.43 -9.98 -10.65
CA ASP A 144 3.55 -10.12 -11.57
C ASP A 144 3.79 -8.83 -12.37
N ASP A 145 4.86 -8.79 -13.15
CA ASP A 145 5.25 -7.66 -14.00
C ASP A 145 4.62 -7.68 -15.40
N ALA A 146 3.54 -8.45 -15.63
CA ALA A 146 2.93 -8.55 -16.96
C ALA A 146 2.44 -7.18 -17.46
N VAL A 147 2.69 -6.91 -18.74
CA VAL A 147 2.36 -5.62 -19.37
C VAL A 147 1.02 -5.73 -20.10
N HIS A 148 0.13 -4.80 -19.82
CA HIS A 148 -1.21 -4.75 -20.39
C HIS A 148 -1.48 -3.42 -21.12
N GLY A 149 -2.35 -3.47 -22.13
CA GLY A 149 -2.81 -2.29 -22.88
C GLY A 149 -1.66 -1.45 -23.43
N ASP A 150 -1.69 -0.14 -23.15
CA ASP A 150 -0.72 0.86 -23.63
C ASP A 150 0.60 0.87 -22.83
N GLY A 151 1.04 -0.28 -22.31
CA GLY A 151 2.29 -0.40 -21.56
C GLY A 151 2.16 -0.28 -20.05
N VAL A 152 0.96 -0.50 -19.49
CA VAL A 152 0.76 -0.54 -18.03
C VAL A 152 1.41 -1.80 -17.48
N VAL A 153 2.44 -1.61 -16.66
CA VAL A 153 3.20 -2.70 -16.04
C VAL A 153 2.48 -3.15 -14.77
N GLY A 154 2.36 -4.46 -14.63
CA GLY A 154 1.95 -5.10 -13.40
C GLY A 154 0.53 -5.66 -13.50
N SER A 155 0.39 -6.91 -13.08
CA SER A 155 -0.90 -7.57 -13.02
C SER A 155 -1.09 -8.39 -11.75
N CYS A 156 -2.33 -8.73 -11.43
CA CYS A 156 -2.63 -9.55 -10.25
C CYS A 156 -3.85 -10.43 -10.44
N PHE A 157 -3.83 -11.56 -9.73
CA PHE A 157 -5.07 -12.25 -9.40
C PHE A 157 -5.94 -11.33 -8.53
N TYR A 158 -7.25 -11.47 -8.65
CA TYR A 158 -8.19 -10.68 -7.86
C TYR A 158 -9.46 -11.47 -7.57
N ASN A 159 -10.24 -10.99 -6.61
CA ASN A 159 -11.58 -11.45 -6.34
C ASN A 159 -12.51 -10.24 -6.25
N GLY A 160 -13.45 -10.13 -7.18
CA GLY A 160 -14.32 -8.95 -7.27
C GLY A 160 -15.35 -9.06 -8.40
N ALA A 161 -16.25 -8.08 -8.44
CA ALA A 161 -17.31 -8.03 -9.45
C ALA A 161 -16.92 -7.27 -10.73
N TYR A 162 -15.74 -6.64 -10.76
CA TYR A 162 -15.22 -5.95 -11.94
C TYR A 162 -14.59 -6.92 -12.94
N PRO A 163 -14.56 -6.57 -14.25
CA PRO A 163 -14.05 -7.45 -15.29
C PRO A 163 -12.51 -7.56 -15.27
N GLU A 164 -12.01 -8.67 -15.83
CA GLU A 164 -10.59 -8.84 -16.15
C GLU A 164 -10.12 -7.72 -17.09
N GLY A 165 -8.88 -7.27 -16.92
CA GLY A 165 -8.31 -6.10 -17.62
C GLY A 165 -8.66 -4.75 -16.99
N GLY A 166 -9.50 -4.72 -15.94
CA GLY A 166 -9.75 -3.52 -15.13
C GLY A 166 -8.59 -3.17 -14.18
N GLY A 167 -8.67 -2.02 -13.52
CA GLY A 167 -7.70 -1.59 -12.50
C GLY A 167 -8.07 -2.05 -11.08
N THR A 168 -7.08 -2.42 -10.28
CA THR A 168 -7.23 -2.72 -8.83
C THR A 168 -6.01 -2.24 -8.06
N HIS A 169 -6.11 -2.16 -6.73
CA HIS A 169 -5.03 -1.75 -5.85
C HIS A 169 -5.16 -2.42 -4.46
N GLY A 170 -4.20 -2.16 -3.57
CA GLY A 170 -4.21 -2.60 -2.18
C GLY A 170 -3.19 -3.71 -1.87
N GLY A 171 -2.37 -4.08 -2.84
CA GLY A 171 -1.28 -5.02 -2.69
C GLY A 171 0.07 -4.36 -2.44
N LEU A 172 1.14 -5.13 -2.68
CA LEU A 172 2.53 -4.74 -2.42
C LEU A 172 3.38 -4.75 -3.70
N HIS A 173 2.76 -4.64 -4.88
CA HIS A 173 3.57 -4.50 -6.09
C HIS A 173 4.22 -3.11 -6.15
N PRO A 174 5.46 -2.96 -6.64
CA PRO A 174 6.12 -1.65 -6.73
C PRO A 174 5.28 -0.56 -7.41
N LYS A 175 4.51 -0.92 -8.44
CA LYS A 175 3.61 0.01 -9.15
C LYS A 175 2.38 0.46 -8.35
N GLU A 176 2.02 -0.25 -7.29
CA GLU A 176 0.99 0.19 -6.35
C GLU A 176 1.58 1.07 -5.25
N MET A 177 2.79 0.74 -4.80
CA MET A 177 3.50 1.47 -3.75
C MET A 177 4.05 2.82 -4.24
N GLN A 178 4.36 2.92 -5.54
CA GLN A 178 4.77 4.17 -6.18
C GLN A 178 3.58 5.11 -6.39
N MET A 179 3.48 6.11 -5.53
CA MET A 179 2.48 7.18 -5.62
C MET A 179 3.02 8.41 -6.36
N PHE A 180 2.13 9.17 -6.98
CA PHE A 180 2.45 10.50 -7.50
C PHE A 180 2.42 11.54 -6.37
N MET A 181 3.40 12.44 -6.32
CA MET A 181 3.37 13.63 -5.47
C MET A 181 4.07 14.79 -6.18
N ALA A 182 3.44 15.97 -6.18
CA ALA A 182 4.01 17.21 -6.66
C ALA A 182 3.57 18.37 -5.75
N ALA A 183 4.45 19.36 -5.58
CA ALA A 183 4.16 20.54 -4.78
C ALA A 183 4.55 21.82 -5.52
N ARG A 184 3.82 22.91 -5.24
CA ARG A 184 4.04 24.23 -5.83
C ARG A 184 3.70 25.33 -4.83
N GLY A 185 4.50 26.38 -4.84
CA GLY A 185 4.23 27.64 -4.16
C GLY A 185 5.54 28.30 -3.71
N SER A 186 5.46 29.48 -3.11
CA SER A 186 6.63 30.26 -2.66
C SER A 186 7.55 29.53 -1.67
N LEU A 187 7.06 28.49 -0.99
CA LEU A 187 7.82 27.73 0.00
C LEU A 187 8.43 26.44 -0.54
N PHE A 188 8.14 26.07 -1.79
CA PHE A 188 8.70 24.88 -2.45
C PHE A 188 9.73 25.26 -3.52
N ARG A 189 10.79 24.46 -3.65
CA ARG A 189 11.81 24.63 -4.70
C ARG A 189 11.17 24.48 -6.08
N ASP A 190 11.45 25.43 -6.96
CA ASP A 190 10.99 25.35 -8.35
C ASP A 190 11.91 24.45 -9.19
N GLN A 191 11.35 23.79 -10.21
CA GLN A 191 12.07 22.88 -11.12
C GLN A 191 12.94 21.83 -10.42
N HIS A 192 12.48 21.34 -9.27
CA HIS A 192 13.21 20.40 -8.45
C HIS A 192 12.53 19.03 -8.43
N VAL A 193 13.33 17.98 -8.57
CA VAL A 193 12.93 16.59 -8.34
C VAL A 193 13.82 16.05 -7.23
N SER A 194 13.20 15.50 -6.19
CA SER A 194 13.91 14.82 -5.12
C SER A 194 14.04 13.34 -5.47
N ASP A 195 15.26 12.81 -5.33
CA ASP A 195 15.55 11.37 -5.45
C ASP A 195 15.38 10.64 -4.09
N HIS A 196 14.99 11.34 -3.03
CA HIS A 196 14.79 10.74 -1.71
C HIS A 196 13.40 10.09 -1.60
N PRO A 197 13.31 8.89 -0.96
CA PRO A 197 12.03 8.27 -0.68
C PRO A 197 11.13 9.19 0.16
N ALA A 198 9.87 9.28 -0.26
CA ALA A 198 8.82 10.04 0.41
C ALA A 198 7.49 9.29 0.29
N GLY A 199 6.57 9.55 1.21
CA GLY A 199 5.25 8.94 1.23
C GLY A 199 4.18 9.88 1.76
N ILE A 200 2.91 9.44 1.66
CA ILE A 200 1.75 10.21 2.13
C ILE A 200 1.83 10.63 3.60
N ILE A 201 2.54 9.83 4.42
CA ILE A 201 2.78 10.12 5.84
C ILE A 201 3.62 11.38 6.07
N ASP A 202 4.38 11.85 5.08
CA ASP A 202 5.25 13.03 5.17
C ASP A 202 4.51 14.34 4.88
N VAL A 203 3.32 14.26 4.26
CA VAL A 203 2.52 15.43 3.87
C VAL A 203 2.10 16.23 5.10
N ALA A 204 1.53 15.58 6.11
CA ALA A 204 1.07 16.27 7.31
C ALA A 204 2.22 16.92 8.13
N PRO A 205 3.34 16.23 8.42
CA PRO A 205 4.53 16.84 9.00
C PRO A 205 5.01 18.07 8.22
N THR A 206 5.05 17.98 6.89
CA THR A 206 5.50 19.07 6.02
C THR A 206 4.54 20.26 6.09
N ILE A 207 3.22 20.03 6.05
CA ILE A 207 2.23 21.11 6.20
C ILE A 207 2.36 21.81 7.56
N LEU A 208 2.55 21.06 8.66
CA LEU A 208 2.71 21.64 9.99
C LEU A 208 3.97 22.52 10.06
N ASP A 209 5.08 22.06 9.48
CA ASP A 209 6.33 22.82 9.39
C ASP A 209 6.14 24.14 8.63
N LEU A 210 5.49 24.09 7.46
CA LEU A 210 5.18 25.28 6.65
C LEU A 210 4.28 26.30 7.37
N LEU A 211 3.42 25.83 8.26
CA LEU A 211 2.55 26.68 9.09
C LEU A 211 3.23 27.16 10.38
N GLY A 212 4.48 26.77 10.64
CA GLY A 212 5.18 27.07 11.89
C GLY A 212 4.55 26.40 13.11
N LEU A 213 3.82 25.31 12.91
CA LEU A 213 3.13 24.57 13.96
C LEU A 213 3.99 23.41 14.47
N ARG A 214 3.92 23.16 15.78
CA ARG A 214 4.62 22.02 16.38
C ARG A 214 4.05 20.71 15.84
N ARG A 215 4.94 19.83 15.36
CA ARG A 215 4.63 18.44 15.02
C ARG A 215 4.45 17.57 16.27
N PRO A 216 3.41 16.73 16.35
CA PRO A 216 3.33 15.66 17.35
C PRO A 216 4.44 14.62 17.14
N ASP A 217 5.09 14.20 18.22
CA ASP A 217 6.18 13.21 18.18
C ASP A 217 5.68 11.79 17.80
N THR A 218 4.36 11.60 17.71
CA THR A 218 3.69 10.36 17.27
C THR A 218 3.51 10.23 15.77
N MET A 219 3.91 11.23 14.97
CA MET A 219 3.87 11.13 13.51
C MET A 219 5.05 10.32 12.98
N ASP A 220 4.77 9.30 12.17
CA ASP A 220 5.80 8.44 11.55
C ASP A 220 6.56 9.14 10.41
N GLY A 221 5.88 10.07 9.73
CA GLY A 221 6.45 10.81 8.61
C GLY A 221 7.44 11.89 9.02
N ARG A 222 8.30 12.26 8.08
CA ARG A 222 9.30 13.33 8.19
C ARG A 222 8.84 14.57 7.45
N VAL A 223 9.49 15.70 7.74
CA VAL A 223 9.37 16.89 6.90
C VAL A 223 10.19 16.69 5.64
N LEU A 224 9.62 16.99 4.47
CA LEU A 224 10.31 16.94 3.17
C LEU A 224 11.16 18.18 2.95
N LEU A 225 12.15 18.41 3.82
CA LEU A 225 13.01 19.60 3.84
C LEU A 225 13.75 19.81 2.51
N GLU A 226 14.07 18.74 1.80
CA GLU A 226 14.70 18.76 0.48
C GLU A 226 13.81 19.42 -0.59
N SER A 227 12.50 19.48 -0.37
CA SER A 227 11.55 20.11 -1.28
C SER A 227 11.34 21.60 -1.01
N LEU A 228 11.83 22.13 0.12
CA LEU A 228 11.51 23.48 0.58
C LEU A 228 12.55 24.53 0.16
N THR A 229 12.07 25.75 -0.13
CA THR A 229 12.96 26.90 -0.37
C THR A 229 13.68 27.32 0.91
N GLY A 230 14.92 27.78 0.79
CA GLY A 230 15.71 28.27 1.94
C GLY A 230 16.23 27.18 2.88
N SER A 231 15.81 25.92 2.73
CA SER A 231 16.45 24.78 3.38
C SER A 231 17.71 24.35 2.63
N ILE A 232 18.82 24.21 3.35
CA ILE A 232 20.04 23.52 2.87
C ILE A 232 20.13 22.09 3.43
N ALA A 233 19.14 21.68 4.23
CA ALA A 233 19.09 20.37 4.84
C ALA A 233 18.56 19.36 3.83
N GLU A 234 19.33 18.31 3.60
CA GLU A 234 18.94 17.12 2.85
C GLU A 234 18.79 15.96 3.84
N PRO A 235 17.77 15.09 3.67
CA PRO A 235 17.67 13.90 4.50
C PRO A 235 18.86 12.95 4.21
N PRO A 236 19.19 12.03 5.12
CA PRO A 236 20.16 10.99 4.81
C PRO A 236 19.69 10.15 3.61
N ALA A 237 20.63 9.52 2.92
CA ALA A 237 20.30 8.58 1.86
C ALA A 237 19.38 7.47 2.39
N GLY A 238 18.40 7.07 1.58
CA GLY A 238 17.53 5.95 1.90
C GLY A 238 18.32 4.64 1.97
N ILE A 239 18.09 3.86 3.03
CA ILE A 239 18.68 2.54 3.20
C ILE A 239 17.60 1.50 2.90
N SER A 240 17.76 0.76 1.80
CA SER A 240 16.86 -0.34 1.47
C SER A 240 17.19 -1.57 2.31
N HIS A 241 16.14 -2.27 2.70
CA HIS A 241 16.18 -3.51 3.45
C HIS A 241 15.28 -4.54 2.78
N ASP A 242 15.79 -5.76 2.68
CA ASP A 242 15.03 -6.92 2.27
C ASP A 242 14.85 -7.86 3.47
N ARG A 243 13.65 -8.42 3.59
CA ARG A 243 13.31 -9.46 4.57
C ARG A 243 12.61 -10.59 3.85
N SER A 244 12.90 -11.81 4.29
CA SER A 244 12.21 -12.99 3.81
C SER A 244 11.85 -13.92 4.95
N VAL A 245 10.74 -14.62 4.77
CA VAL A 245 10.28 -15.72 5.62
C VAL A 245 9.96 -16.91 4.71
N GLU A 246 10.22 -18.12 5.19
CA GLU A 246 10.03 -19.33 4.40
C GLU A 246 9.21 -20.35 5.17
N ARG A 247 8.29 -21.01 4.46
CA ARG A 247 7.69 -22.27 4.94
C ARG A 247 7.37 -23.18 3.77
N ASN A 248 7.71 -24.47 3.92
CA ASN A 248 7.39 -25.52 2.94
C ASN A 248 7.85 -25.19 1.51
N GLY A 249 9.01 -24.53 1.36
CA GLY A 249 9.57 -24.14 0.06
C GLY A 249 8.93 -22.90 -0.58
N ARG A 250 7.92 -22.30 0.06
CA ARG A 250 7.37 -20.99 -0.32
C ARG A 250 8.15 -19.90 0.41
N VAL A 251 8.72 -18.96 -0.34
CA VAL A 251 9.46 -17.82 0.24
C VAL A 251 8.65 -16.55 0.01
N GLN A 252 8.32 -15.83 1.07
CA GLN A 252 7.80 -14.47 0.98
C GLN A 252 8.93 -13.48 1.13
N HIS A 253 8.92 -12.41 0.33
CA HIS A 253 9.88 -11.32 0.39
C HIS A 253 9.16 -10.01 0.62
N LEU A 254 9.76 -9.14 1.43
CA LEU A 254 9.34 -7.78 1.67
C LEU A 254 10.54 -6.86 1.54
N LYS A 255 10.39 -5.80 0.75
CA LYS A 255 11.36 -4.73 0.61
C LYS A 255 10.79 -3.44 1.16
N PHE A 256 11.60 -2.75 1.94
CA PHE A 256 11.28 -1.42 2.48
C PHE A 256 12.53 -0.55 2.55
N THR A 257 12.32 0.75 2.47
CA THR A 257 13.39 1.74 2.56
C THR A 257 13.21 2.61 3.80
N LYS A 258 14.30 2.85 4.52
CA LYS A 258 14.33 3.76 5.67
C LYS A 258 15.07 5.05 5.34
N VAL A 259 14.44 6.17 5.67
CA VAL A 259 15.06 7.51 5.61
C VAL A 259 14.99 8.10 7.02
N ALA A 260 16.15 8.21 7.67
CA ALA A 260 16.23 8.49 9.11
C ALA A 260 15.37 7.50 9.91
N SER A 261 14.33 7.96 10.60
CA SER A 261 13.40 7.12 11.37
C SER A 261 12.18 6.64 10.58
N THR A 262 11.92 7.21 9.40
CA THR A 262 10.71 6.92 8.63
C THR A 262 10.93 5.71 7.72
N THR A 263 9.94 4.82 7.67
CA THR A 263 9.98 3.58 6.88
C THR A 263 8.92 3.64 5.78
N TYR A 264 9.31 3.27 4.56
CA TYR A 264 8.42 3.17 3.39
C TYR A 264 8.45 1.73 2.89
N LEU A 265 7.28 1.13 2.69
CA LEU A 265 7.17 -0.17 2.04
C LEU A 265 7.36 0.02 0.53
N ASP A 266 8.27 -0.76 -0.07
CA ASP A 266 8.62 -0.63 -1.49
C ASP A 266 7.96 -1.73 -2.32
N ALA A 267 8.01 -2.98 -1.84
CA ALA A 267 7.53 -4.13 -2.57
C ALA A 267 7.30 -5.36 -1.68
N GLY A 268 6.45 -6.28 -2.12
CA GLY A 268 6.28 -7.61 -1.54
C GLY A 268 5.93 -8.63 -2.63
N TRP A 269 6.62 -9.76 -2.63
CA TRP A 269 6.42 -10.82 -3.62
C TRP A 269 6.67 -12.20 -3.03
N VAL A 270 6.24 -13.24 -3.74
CA VAL A 270 6.47 -14.64 -3.34
C VAL A 270 7.25 -15.38 -4.43
N GLN A 271 8.14 -16.26 -4.00
CA GLN A 271 8.83 -17.25 -4.83
C GLN A 271 8.23 -18.62 -4.55
#